data_AF-A0A1Y2ZX20-F1
#
_entry.id   AF-A0A1Y2ZX20-F1
#
_cell.length_a   1.000
_cell.length_b   1.000
_cell.length_c   1.000
_cell.angle_alpha   90.00
_cell.angle_beta   90.00
_cell.angle_gamma   90.00
#
_symmetry.space_group_name_H-M   'P 1'
#
loop_
_entity.id
_entity.type
_entity.pdbx_description
1 polymer ?
#
loop_
_entity_poly.entity_id
_entity_poly.type
_entity_poly.pdbx_seq_one_letter_code
_entity_poly.pdbx_strand_id
1 'polypeptide(L)'
;MNHSDIIEILRQRPSVHKLCYGGFIQEALKLKENVYAVPLKALGFASESGYTSQYVVEICEGNVEQKQFDSLLKQGEQALPVIALVVILDNACSPENMEADAERQLLIPEKITGWSAGESLVPFAYITCDKEQHFFRVVPPHSRRRQRLGFGNTGSDYSSQISKMVECAEKDEHFLFAISLYKDALAEDNQIFRIARFFSCLESLAYKIKSDEFPSRKAVKALLGLDEGAMMQLNIGGKEYKFDRIEIAGRLRDKLFHGVPFKESDLNSQSKHVFELIKCEPELIASSLRDDCELEFARWANGASNGLKQTKRGNS
;
A
#
# COMPACT_ATOMS: atom_id res chain seq x y z
N MET A 1 7.93 30.97 -8.33
CA MET A 1 7.15 31.44 -9.52
C MET A 1 6.04 32.39 -9.07
N ASN A 2 5.66 33.39 -9.88
CA ASN A 2 4.56 34.30 -9.52
C ASN A 2 3.18 33.67 -9.85
N HIS A 3 2.08 34.33 -9.46
CA HIS A 3 0.72 33.80 -9.70
C HIS A 3 0.36 33.71 -11.19
N SER A 4 0.82 34.63 -12.03
CA SER A 4 0.60 34.58 -13.49
C SER A 4 1.30 33.38 -14.14
N ASP A 5 2.53 33.06 -13.73
CA ASP A 5 3.29 31.91 -14.24
C ASP A 5 2.58 30.59 -13.89
N ILE A 6 2.01 30.50 -12.68
CA ILE A 6 1.25 29.33 -12.23
C ILE A 6 -0.01 29.14 -13.08
N ILE A 7 -0.77 30.22 -13.31
CA ILE A 7 -1.94 30.17 -14.17
C ILE A 7 -1.55 29.79 -15.61
N GLU A 8 -0.43 30.30 -16.10
CA GLU A 8 0.06 29.95 -17.43
C GLU A 8 0.34 28.45 -17.53
N ILE A 9 1.08 27.87 -16.58
CA ILE A 9 1.35 26.42 -16.51
C ILE A 9 0.04 25.61 -16.49
N LEU A 10 -0.90 25.97 -15.61
CA LEU A 10 -2.18 25.24 -15.46
C LEU A 10 -3.09 25.35 -16.70
N ARG A 11 -2.86 26.37 -17.55
CA ARG A 11 -3.60 26.58 -18.80
C ARG A 11 -2.94 25.95 -20.01
N GLN A 12 -1.69 25.45 -19.91
CA GLN A 12 -1.03 24.81 -21.04
C GLN A 12 -1.82 23.57 -21.49
N ARG A 13 -1.84 23.34 -22.81
CA ARG A 13 -2.54 22.24 -23.46
C ARG A 13 -1.67 21.65 -24.57
N PRO A 14 -1.74 20.33 -24.82
CA PRO A 14 -2.47 19.33 -24.05
C PRO A 14 -1.78 19.03 -22.70
N SER A 15 -2.55 18.77 -21.64
CA SER A 15 -1.99 18.49 -20.31
C SER A 15 -2.83 17.50 -19.48
N VAL A 16 -2.19 16.88 -18.51
CA VAL A 16 -2.84 16.06 -17.47
C VAL A 16 -2.42 16.55 -16.10
N HIS A 17 -3.40 16.76 -15.21
CA HIS A 17 -3.18 17.19 -13.85
C HIS A 17 -3.59 16.04 -12.92
N LYS A 18 -2.65 15.48 -12.17
CA LYS A 18 -2.90 14.53 -11.08
C LYS A 18 -2.99 15.32 -9.78
N LEU A 19 -4.19 15.38 -9.20
CA LEU A 19 -4.43 16.06 -7.94
C LEU A 19 -4.17 15.11 -6.77
N CYS A 20 -3.29 15.53 -5.86
CA CYS A 20 -2.90 14.75 -4.70
C CYS A 20 -3.04 15.56 -3.41
N TYR A 21 -3.41 14.90 -2.31
CA TYR A 21 -3.28 15.47 -0.96
C TYR A 21 -2.06 14.89 -0.23
N GLY A 22 -1.66 15.54 0.86
CA GLY A 22 -0.55 15.12 1.75
C GLY A 22 0.78 15.85 1.46
N GLY A 23 0.96 16.38 0.25
CA GLY A 23 2.13 17.18 -0.08
C GLY A 23 1.98 18.65 0.30
N PHE A 24 2.87 19.18 1.14
CA PHE A 24 3.00 20.62 1.35
C PHE A 24 4.23 21.17 0.63
N ILE A 25 4.00 22.02 -0.38
CA ILE A 25 5.04 22.86 -1.01
C ILE A 25 4.57 24.32 -0.98
N GLN A 26 5.52 25.25 -0.81
CA GLN A 26 5.20 26.68 -0.66
C GLN A 26 5.09 27.42 -1.99
N GLU A 27 5.74 26.91 -3.04
CA GLU A 27 5.73 27.51 -4.37
C GLU A 27 5.65 26.45 -5.46
N ALA A 28 5.30 26.87 -6.67
CA ALA A 28 5.30 25.98 -7.83
C ALA A 28 6.74 25.61 -8.23
N LEU A 29 6.94 24.31 -8.45
CA LEU A 29 8.24 23.72 -8.78
C LEU A 29 8.20 23.17 -10.20
N LYS A 30 9.23 23.49 -11.00
CA LYS A 30 9.50 22.80 -12.26
C LYS A 30 10.34 21.57 -11.97
N LEU A 31 9.76 20.38 -12.10
CA LEU A 31 10.41 19.10 -11.78
C LEU A 31 11.16 18.53 -13.00
N LYS A 32 10.61 18.74 -14.20
CA LYS A 32 11.21 18.42 -15.51
C LYS A 32 10.82 19.50 -16.52
N GLU A 33 11.28 19.38 -17.76
CA GLU A 33 10.92 20.33 -18.83
C GLU A 33 9.41 20.53 -18.99
N ASN A 34 8.64 19.44 -18.88
CA ASN A 34 7.19 19.39 -19.07
C ASN A 34 6.42 18.95 -17.81
N VAL A 35 7.08 18.82 -16.65
CA VAL A 35 6.44 18.35 -15.40
C VAL A 35 6.60 19.39 -14.30
N TYR A 36 5.49 19.73 -13.67
CA TYR A 36 5.40 20.74 -12.63
C TYR A 36 4.66 20.22 -11.40
N ALA A 37 5.02 20.70 -10.21
CA ALA A 37 4.24 20.55 -8.99
C ALA A 37 3.73 21.93 -8.57
N VAL A 38 2.42 22.08 -8.45
CA VAL A 38 1.77 23.36 -8.17
C VAL A 38 0.96 23.23 -6.87
N PRO A 39 1.25 24.04 -5.83
CA PRO A 39 0.43 24.04 -4.62
C PRO A 39 -0.96 24.60 -4.93
N LEU A 40 -1.98 23.93 -4.40
CA LEU A 40 -3.38 24.34 -4.47
C LEU A 40 -3.90 24.67 -3.06
N LYS A 41 -5.12 25.20 -3.00
CA LYS A 41 -5.81 25.40 -1.72
C LYS A 41 -6.01 24.04 -1.02
N ALA A 42 -5.66 23.98 0.26
CA ALA A 42 -5.88 22.82 1.10
C ALA A 42 -7.38 22.44 1.18
N LEU A 43 -7.67 21.15 1.37
CA LEU A 43 -9.06 20.67 1.52
C LEU A 43 -9.67 21.08 2.86
N GLY A 44 -8.82 21.28 3.87
CA GLY A 44 -9.23 21.59 5.22
C GLY A 44 -9.70 20.35 5.99
N PHE A 45 -10.45 20.58 7.07
CA PHE A 45 -10.89 19.52 8.01
C PHE A 45 -12.40 19.52 8.26
N ALA A 46 -13.17 20.11 7.32
CA ALA A 46 -14.60 20.35 7.51
C ALA A 46 -15.42 19.06 7.51
N SER A 47 -15.10 18.11 6.64
CA SER A 47 -15.80 16.84 6.53
C SER A 47 -15.64 15.99 7.80
N GLU A 48 -14.42 15.89 8.32
CA GLU A 48 -14.10 15.16 9.54
C GLU A 48 -14.76 15.80 10.77
N SER A 49 -14.70 17.14 10.86
CA SER A 49 -15.36 17.90 11.93
C SER A 49 -16.88 17.68 11.90
N GLY A 50 -17.49 17.76 10.72
CA GLY A 50 -18.91 17.54 10.52
C GLY A 50 -19.34 16.13 10.92
N TYR A 51 -18.62 15.11 10.45
CA TYR A 51 -18.92 13.71 10.78
C TYR A 51 -18.78 13.42 12.28
N THR A 52 -17.74 13.97 12.93
CA THR A 52 -17.54 13.83 14.38
C THR A 52 -18.69 14.46 15.15
N SER A 53 -19.13 15.64 14.75
CA SER A 53 -20.26 16.34 15.38
C SER A 53 -21.55 15.55 15.24
N GLN A 54 -21.80 14.99 14.06
CA GLN A 54 -22.94 14.12 13.81
C GLN A 54 -22.91 12.89 14.73
N TYR A 55 -21.77 12.22 14.85
CA TYR A 55 -21.62 11.06 15.73
C TYR A 55 -21.90 11.41 17.20
N VAL A 56 -21.41 12.55 17.67
CA VAL A 56 -21.66 13.01 19.06
C VAL A 56 -23.15 13.20 19.32
N VAL A 57 -23.87 13.86 18.40
CA VAL A 57 -25.30 14.14 18.57
C VAL A 57 -26.14 12.88 18.43
N GLU A 58 -25.90 12.10 17.37
CA GLU A 58 -26.78 10.98 17.00
C GLU A 58 -26.49 9.70 17.79
N ILE A 59 -25.23 9.45 18.16
CA ILE A 59 -24.81 8.18 18.77
C ILE A 59 -24.47 8.36 20.25
N CYS A 60 -23.75 9.42 20.61
CA CYS A 60 -23.39 9.68 22.00
C CYS A 60 -24.47 10.46 22.76
N GLU A 61 -25.52 10.93 22.08
CA GLU A 61 -26.56 11.81 22.63
C GLU A 61 -25.99 13.04 23.35
N GLY A 62 -24.85 13.52 22.87
CA GLY A 62 -24.09 14.62 23.45
C GLY A 62 -24.40 15.97 22.80
N ASN A 63 -23.87 17.03 23.41
CA ASN A 63 -23.91 18.37 22.84
C ASN A 63 -22.58 18.70 22.16
N VAL A 64 -22.65 19.32 20.98
CA VAL A 64 -21.47 19.86 20.29
C VAL A 64 -21.38 21.35 20.62
N GLU A 65 -20.31 21.74 21.30
CA GLU A 65 -20.05 23.16 21.56
C GLU A 65 -19.65 23.87 20.27
N GLN A 66 -20.51 24.78 19.78
CA GLN A 66 -20.29 25.51 18.53
C GLN A 66 -18.92 26.21 18.48
N LYS A 67 -18.48 26.78 19.60
CA LYS A 67 -17.16 27.44 19.70
C LYS A 67 -16.00 26.47 19.45
N GLN A 68 -16.09 25.23 19.94
CA GLN A 68 -15.05 24.22 19.73
C GLN A 68 -15.06 23.73 18.29
N PHE A 69 -16.26 23.56 17.72
CA PHE A 69 -16.43 23.20 16.30
C PHE A 69 -15.83 24.26 15.36
N ASP A 70 -16.19 25.53 15.56
CA ASP A 70 -15.67 26.64 14.74
C ASP A 70 -14.15 26.78 14.90
N SER A 71 -13.64 26.57 16.12
CA SER A 71 -12.20 26.55 16.38
C SER A 71 -11.50 25.41 15.64
N LEU A 72 -12.08 24.20 15.62
CA LEU A 72 -11.53 23.05 14.91
C LEU A 72 -11.50 23.28 13.39
N LEU A 73 -12.58 23.83 12.82
CA LEU A 73 -12.63 24.19 11.41
C LEU A 73 -11.52 25.19 11.04
N LYS A 74 -11.32 26.22 11.88
CA LYS A 74 -10.30 27.24 11.65
C LYS A 74 -8.88 26.68 11.79
N GLN A 75 -8.62 25.87 12.82
CA GLN A 75 -7.31 25.21 12.99
C GLN A 75 -7.02 24.24 11.83
N GLY A 76 -8.06 23.59 11.32
CA GLY A 76 -7.99 22.66 10.21
C GLY A 76 -7.97 23.32 8.83
N GLU A 77 -8.01 24.65 8.68
CA GLU A 77 -8.08 25.30 7.34
C GLU A 77 -6.90 24.94 6.44
N GLN A 78 -5.73 24.70 7.02
CA GLN A 78 -4.51 24.30 6.32
C GLN A 78 -4.27 22.77 6.34
N ALA A 79 -5.19 21.99 6.91
CA ALA A 79 -5.09 20.54 6.92
C ALA A 79 -5.31 19.98 5.51
N LEU A 80 -4.69 18.83 5.23
CA LEU A 80 -4.74 18.15 3.93
C LEU A 80 -4.31 19.08 2.78
N PRO A 81 -3.04 19.51 2.75
CA PRO A 81 -2.51 20.33 1.66
C PRO A 81 -2.63 19.58 0.34
N VAL A 82 -2.88 20.35 -0.73
CA VAL A 82 -3.14 19.79 -2.07
C VAL A 82 -2.08 20.28 -3.04
N ILE A 83 -1.58 19.37 -3.88
CA ILE A 83 -0.70 19.67 -4.99
C ILE A 83 -1.32 19.13 -6.28
N ALA A 84 -1.22 19.91 -7.36
CA ALA A 84 -1.38 19.41 -8.71
C ALA A 84 -0.01 19.05 -9.30
N LEU A 85 0.17 17.77 -9.64
CA LEU A 85 1.25 17.34 -10.52
C LEU A 85 0.78 17.47 -11.96
N VAL A 86 1.38 18.41 -12.70
CA VAL A 86 0.97 18.78 -14.05
C VAL A 86 2.00 18.25 -15.04
N VAL A 87 1.53 17.48 -16.02
CA VAL A 87 2.33 17.03 -17.18
C VAL A 87 1.79 17.72 -18.42
N ILE A 88 2.66 18.44 -19.13
CA ILE A 88 2.39 18.95 -20.46
C ILE A 88 2.81 17.89 -21.48
N LEU A 89 1.92 17.60 -22.42
CA LEU A 89 2.08 16.56 -23.42
C LEU A 89 2.32 17.20 -24.79
N ASP A 90 3.05 16.49 -25.65
CA ASP A 90 3.34 16.97 -27.01
C ASP A 90 2.11 16.85 -27.92
N ASN A 91 1.29 15.82 -27.70
CA ASN A 91 0.15 15.48 -28.55
C ASN A 91 -1.10 15.18 -27.73
N ALA A 92 -2.24 15.66 -28.23
CA ALA A 92 -3.54 15.29 -27.73
C ALA A 92 -3.95 13.91 -28.25
N CYS A 93 -4.52 13.09 -27.37
CA CYS A 93 -5.15 11.82 -27.73
C CYS A 93 -6.33 11.57 -26.78
N SER A 94 -6.87 10.36 -26.72
CA SER A 94 -7.98 10.07 -25.79
C SER A 94 -7.55 10.30 -24.34
N PRO A 95 -8.46 10.72 -23.44
CA PRO A 95 -8.12 11.00 -22.05
C PRO A 95 -7.39 9.85 -21.34
N GLU A 96 -7.78 8.60 -21.62
CA GLU A 96 -7.19 7.40 -21.03
C GLU A 96 -5.72 7.23 -21.45
N ASN A 97 -5.40 7.52 -22.71
CA ASN A 97 -4.04 7.43 -23.23
C ASN A 97 -3.16 8.57 -22.71
N MET A 98 -3.72 9.78 -22.58
CA MET A 98 -3.03 10.91 -21.97
C MET A 98 -2.71 10.64 -20.49
N GLU A 99 -3.69 10.11 -19.73
CA GLU A 99 -3.51 9.71 -18.33
C GLU A 99 -2.43 8.63 -18.20
N ALA A 100 -2.48 7.57 -19.02
CA ALA A 100 -1.49 6.49 -19.01
C ALA A 100 -0.06 6.98 -19.33
N ASP A 101 0.07 7.93 -20.25
CA ASP A 101 1.37 8.54 -20.55
C ASP A 101 1.88 9.40 -19.38
N ALA A 102 1.01 10.25 -18.84
CA ALA A 102 1.34 11.09 -17.68
C ALA A 102 1.74 10.25 -16.46
N GLU A 103 1.06 9.14 -16.17
CA GLU A 103 1.38 8.22 -15.08
C GLU A 103 2.84 7.74 -15.14
N ARG A 104 3.32 7.37 -16.33
CA ARG A 104 4.71 6.95 -16.55
C ARG A 104 5.70 8.08 -16.28
N GLN A 105 5.34 9.31 -16.67
CA GLN A 105 6.20 10.48 -16.50
C GLN A 105 6.25 10.98 -15.04
N LEU A 106 5.15 10.79 -14.29
CA LEU A 106 4.95 11.24 -12.91
C LEU A 106 5.53 10.29 -11.84
N LEU A 107 5.80 9.03 -12.16
CA LEU A 107 6.22 8.02 -11.18
C LEU A 107 7.44 8.43 -10.32
N ILE A 108 8.42 9.11 -10.90
CA ILE A 108 9.58 9.65 -10.17
C ILE A 108 9.27 11.02 -9.53
N PRO A 109 8.75 12.02 -10.27
CA PRO A 109 8.32 13.30 -9.71
C PRO A 109 7.48 13.18 -8.44
N GLU A 110 6.46 12.32 -8.45
CA GLU A 110 5.55 12.10 -7.33
C GLU A 110 6.28 11.65 -6.06
N LYS A 111 7.23 10.71 -6.19
CA LYS A 111 8.03 10.21 -5.06
C LYS A 111 8.97 11.27 -4.50
N ILE A 112 9.61 12.06 -5.36
CA ILE A 112 10.53 13.12 -4.94
C ILE A 112 9.76 14.26 -4.29
N THR A 113 8.60 14.64 -4.84
CA THR A 113 7.74 15.65 -4.21
C THR A 113 7.23 15.18 -2.87
N GLY A 114 6.74 13.93 -2.76
CA GLY A 114 6.33 13.36 -1.47
C GLY A 114 7.47 13.34 -0.44
N TRP A 115 8.66 12.88 -0.84
CA TRP A 115 9.85 12.94 0.02
C TRP A 115 10.15 14.37 0.50
N SER A 116 10.10 15.35 -0.40
CA SER A 116 10.38 16.75 -0.05
C SER A 116 9.34 17.36 0.89
N ALA A 117 8.09 16.89 0.80
CA ALA A 117 7.00 17.30 1.66
C ALA A 117 6.95 16.56 3.01
N GLY A 118 7.73 15.48 3.17
CA GLY A 118 7.73 14.63 4.35
C GLY A 118 6.57 13.63 4.43
N GLU A 119 5.70 13.56 3.41
CA GLU A 119 4.54 12.68 3.35
C GLU A 119 4.33 12.13 1.92
N SER A 120 3.78 10.93 1.80
CA SER A 120 3.37 10.39 0.50
C SER A 120 2.24 11.21 -0.11
N LEU A 121 2.32 11.45 -1.42
CA LEU A 121 1.24 12.06 -2.17
C LEU A 121 0.16 11.00 -2.43
N VAL A 122 -1.09 11.31 -2.08
CA VAL A 122 -2.22 10.41 -2.34
C VAL A 122 -3.11 11.00 -3.42
N PRO A 123 -3.19 10.40 -4.61
CA PRO A 123 -4.01 10.92 -5.69
C PRO A 123 -5.50 10.72 -5.42
N PHE A 124 -6.29 11.72 -5.73
CA PHE A 124 -7.76 11.66 -5.61
C PHE A 124 -8.49 12.05 -6.90
N ALA A 125 -7.83 12.71 -7.86
CA ALA A 125 -8.44 13.04 -9.14
C ALA A 125 -7.41 13.23 -10.25
N TYR A 126 -7.87 13.04 -11.49
CA TYR A 126 -7.18 13.42 -12.71
C TYR A 126 -8.04 14.45 -13.46
N ILE A 127 -7.39 15.48 -13.99
CA ILE A 127 -7.98 16.43 -14.93
C ILE A 127 -7.19 16.34 -16.22
N THR A 128 -7.87 15.96 -17.30
CA THR A 128 -7.27 15.85 -18.63
C THR A 128 -7.75 17.00 -19.47
N CYS A 129 -6.80 17.78 -19.97
CA CYS A 129 -7.08 18.99 -20.71
C CYS A 129 -6.56 18.83 -22.13
N ASP A 130 -7.48 18.56 -23.04
CA ASP A 130 -7.23 18.61 -24.47
C ASP A 130 -7.23 20.08 -24.97
N LYS A 131 -6.88 20.32 -26.24
CA LYS A 131 -6.89 21.62 -26.90
C LYS A 131 -8.25 22.31 -26.84
N GLU A 132 -9.34 21.53 -26.88
CA GLU A 132 -10.71 22.06 -26.96
C GLU A 132 -11.61 21.64 -25.78
N GLN A 133 -11.29 20.56 -25.08
CA GLN A 133 -12.16 19.95 -24.07
C GLN A 133 -11.43 19.64 -22.76
N HIS A 134 -12.20 19.57 -21.67
CA HIS A 134 -11.74 19.18 -20.35
C HIS A 134 -12.51 17.96 -19.87
N PHE A 135 -11.77 16.98 -19.37
CA PHE A 135 -12.32 15.79 -18.74
C PHE A 135 -11.80 15.72 -17.31
N PHE A 136 -12.59 15.15 -16.41
CA PHE A 136 -12.11 14.84 -15.08
C PHE A 136 -12.60 13.46 -14.66
N ARG A 137 -11.77 12.80 -13.86
CA ARG A 137 -12.10 11.54 -13.22
C ARG A 137 -11.61 11.59 -11.79
N VAL A 138 -12.50 11.22 -10.86
CA VAL A 138 -12.11 10.99 -9.47
C VAL A 138 -11.47 9.61 -9.38
N VAL A 139 -10.32 9.51 -8.71
CA VAL A 139 -9.76 8.21 -8.38
C VAL A 139 -10.71 7.58 -7.36
N PRO A 140 -11.27 6.40 -7.64
CA PRO A 140 -12.19 5.78 -6.70
C PRO A 140 -11.51 5.68 -5.34
N PRO A 141 -12.19 6.10 -4.25
CA PRO A 141 -11.58 6.05 -2.92
C PRO A 141 -11.13 4.62 -2.65
N HIS A 142 -9.96 4.44 -2.05
CA HIS A 142 -9.43 3.12 -1.71
C HIS A 142 -10.48 2.32 -0.92
N SER A 143 -11.23 1.46 -1.61
CA SER A 143 -12.23 0.63 -0.97
C SER A 143 -11.50 -0.47 -0.23
N ARG A 144 -11.45 -0.35 1.09
CA ARG A 144 -10.97 -1.42 1.98
C ARG A 144 -12.05 -2.47 2.25
N ARG A 145 -13.18 -2.44 1.52
CA ARG A 145 -14.24 -3.44 1.61
C ARG A 145 -13.78 -4.74 0.96
N ARG A 146 -13.17 -5.62 1.76
CA ARG A 146 -12.78 -6.98 1.36
C ARG A 146 -13.36 -7.98 2.35
N GLN A 147 -13.83 -9.13 1.87
CA GLN A 147 -14.11 -10.28 2.74
C GLN A 147 -12.80 -10.93 3.17
N ARG A 148 -12.56 -11.01 4.49
CA ARG A 148 -11.41 -11.75 5.04
C ARG A 148 -11.64 -13.25 4.92
N LEU A 149 -10.57 -13.98 4.58
CA LEU A 149 -10.60 -15.43 4.55
C LEU A 149 -10.68 -15.99 5.99
N GLY A 150 -11.39 -17.11 6.16
CA GLY A 150 -11.52 -17.83 7.43
C GLY A 150 -12.80 -17.50 8.19
N PHE A 151 -12.93 -16.27 8.69
CA PHE A 151 -14.01 -15.89 9.63
C PHE A 151 -14.88 -14.71 9.13
N GLY A 152 -14.68 -14.27 7.88
CA GLY A 152 -15.44 -13.17 7.28
C GLY A 152 -15.21 -11.83 8.00
N ASN A 153 -16.22 -10.95 7.96
CA ASN A 153 -16.15 -9.60 8.57
C ASN A 153 -17.28 -9.33 9.57
N THR A 154 -18.13 -10.31 9.87
CA THR A 154 -19.36 -10.14 10.65
C THR A 154 -19.69 -11.41 11.41
N GLY A 155 -20.55 -11.30 12.43
CA GLY A 155 -21.02 -12.46 13.20
C GLY A 155 -20.11 -12.81 14.39
N SER A 156 -20.54 -13.82 15.15
CA SER A 156 -19.88 -14.24 16.40
C SER A 156 -18.43 -14.68 16.20
N ASP A 157 -18.14 -15.36 15.10
CA ASP A 157 -16.81 -15.91 14.82
C ASP A 157 -15.81 -14.78 14.54
N TYR A 158 -16.21 -13.78 13.77
CA TYR A 158 -15.41 -12.56 13.55
C TYR A 158 -15.15 -11.84 14.88
N SER A 159 -16.19 -11.57 15.67
CA SER A 159 -16.03 -10.89 16.96
C SER A 159 -15.12 -11.66 17.91
N SER A 160 -15.31 -12.98 18.04
CA SER A 160 -14.46 -13.84 18.88
C SER A 160 -13.00 -13.82 18.43
N GLN A 161 -12.77 -13.87 17.11
CA GLN A 161 -11.42 -13.84 16.55
C GLN A 161 -10.72 -12.51 16.84
N ILE A 162 -11.41 -11.37 16.65
CA ILE A 162 -10.85 -10.06 16.96
C ILE A 162 -10.53 -9.94 18.44
N SER A 163 -11.43 -10.36 19.35
CA SER A 163 -11.18 -10.34 20.79
C SER A 163 -9.94 -11.15 21.18
N LYS A 164 -9.78 -12.36 20.61
CA LYS A 164 -8.58 -13.18 20.85
C LYS A 164 -7.31 -12.54 20.32
N MET A 165 -7.36 -11.90 19.14
CA MET A 165 -6.21 -11.20 18.58
C MET A 165 -5.80 -10.00 19.44
N VAL A 166 -6.76 -9.24 19.97
CA VAL A 166 -6.49 -8.14 20.91
C VAL A 166 -5.82 -8.68 22.18
N GLU A 167 -6.42 -9.69 22.82
CA GLU A 167 -5.85 -10.30 24.02
C GLU A 167 -4.45 -10.86 23.77
N CYS A 168 -4.21 -11.49 22.62
CA CYS A 168 -2.90 -12.01 22.24
C CYS A 168 -1.90 -10.86 22.05
N ALA A 169 -2.28 -9.78 21.38
CA ALA A 169 -1.41 -8.62 21.16
C ALA A 169 -1.02 -7.90 22.45
N GLU A 170 -1.90 -7.89 23.46
CA GLU A 170 -1.60 -7.34 24.78
C GLU A 170 -0.59 -8.19 25.57
N LYS A 171 -0.52 -9.49 25.31
CA LYS A 171 0.30 -10.46 26.06
C LYS A 171 1.57 -10.91 25.35
N ASP A 172 1.60 -10.82 24.02
CA ASP A 172 2.69 -11.29 23.16
C ASP A 172 3.19 -10.13 22.29
N GLU A 173 4.26 -9.47 22.75
CA GLU A 173 4.91 -8.36 22.04
C GLU A 173 5.37 -8.77 20.64
N HIS A 174 5.74 -10.03 20.44
CA HIS A 174 6.17 -10.53 19.14
C HIS A 174 4.99 -10.62 18.15
N PHE A 175 3.83 -11.05 18.63
CA PHE A 175 2.60 -11.02 17.85
C PHE A 175 2.21 -9.58 17.48
N LEU A 176 2.28 -8.64 18.43
CA LEU A 176 2.02 -7.23 18.17
C LEU A 176 2.99 -6.63 17.14
N PHE A 177 4.28 -6.97 17.25
CA PHE A 177 5.30 -6.58 16.27
C PHE A 177 4.97 -7.09 14.87
N ALA A 178 4.57 -8.36 14.74
CA ALA A 178 4.16 -8.93 13.45
C ALA A 178 2.93 -8.22 12.87
N ILE A 179 1.94 -7.86 13.70
CA ILE A 179 0.78 -7.05 13.26
C ILE A 179 1.22 -5.67 12.74
N SER A 180 2.21 -5.04 13.38
CA SER A 180 2.80 -3.79 12.90
C SER A 180 3.47 -3.95 11.53
N LEU A 181 4.27 -5.00 11.34
CA LEU A 181 4.90 -5.30 10.04
C LEU A 181 3.86 -5.54 8.95
N TYR A 182 2.76 -6.22 9.26
CA TYR A 182 1.66 -6.43 8.33
C TYR A 182 0.97 -5.11 7.96
N LYS A 183 0.77 -4.20 8.91
CA LYS A 183 0.24 -2.85 8.66
C LYS A 183 1.16 -2.07 7.71
N ASP A 184 2.47 -2.13 7.92
CA ASP A 184 3.45 -1.48 7.04
C ASP A 184 3.45 -2.09 5.63
N ALA A 185 3.29 -3.41 5.52
CA ALA A 185 3.14 -4.09 4.24
C ALA A 185 1.87 -3.62 3.50
N LEU A 186 0.74 -3.46 4.18
CA LEU A 186 -0.50 -2.94 3.57
C LEU A 186 -0.37 -1.49 3.07
N ALA A 187 0.46 -0.68 3.73
CA ALA A 187 0.69 0.72 3.37
C ALA A 187 1.74 0.91 2.26
N GLU A 188 2.49 -0.12 1.90
CA GLU A 188 3.55 -0.03 0.87
C GLU A 188 2.95 0.07 -0.53
N ASP A 189 3.16 1.19 -1.22
CA ASP A 189 2.59 1.43 -2.56
C ASP A 189 3.24 0.58 -3.66
N ASN A 190 4.53 0.25 -3.51
CA ASN A 190 5.22 -0.57 -4.50
C ASN A 190 4.94 -2.06 -4.26
N GLN A 191 4.18 -2.68 -5.17
CA GLN A 191 3.77 -4.09 -5.06
C GLN A 191 4.95 -5.06 -4.88
N ILE A 192 6.11 -4.79 -5.48
CA ILE A 192 7.28 -5.67 -5.34
C ILE A 192 7.88 -5.56 -3.93
N PHE A 193 7.98 -4.34 -3.38
CA PHE A 193 8.38 -4.16 -1.97
C PHE A 193 7.32 -4.70 -1.01
N ARG A 194 6.04 -4.61 -1.37
CA ARG A 194 4.94 -5.16 -0.60
C ARG A 194 5.06 -6.68 -0.46
N ILE A 195 5.43 -7.41 -1.51
CA ILE A 195 5.77 -8.85 -1.45
C ILE A 195 6.86 -9.10 -0.41
N ALA A 196 7.96 -8.34 -0.47
CA ALA A 196 9.07 -8.48 0.47
C ALA A 196 8.65 -8.19 1.93
N ARG A 197 7.82 -7.16 2.16
CA ARG A 197 7.31 -6.82 3.50
C ARG A 197 6.36 -7.87 4.06
N PHE A 198 5.45 -8.44 3.26
CA PHE A 198 4.62 -9.57 3.71
C PHE A 198 5.47 -10.79 4.04
N PHE A 199 6.51 -11.09 3.26
CA PHE A 199 7.46 -12.14 3.61
C PHE A 199 8.16 -11.85 4.94
N SER A 200 8.59 -10.61 5.20
CA SER A 200 9.17 -10.24 6.50
C SER A 200 8.19 -10.37 7.67
N CYS A 201 6.90 -10.11 7.46
CA CYS A 201 5.86 -10.39 8.44
C CYS A 201 5.81 -11.89 8.78
N LEU A 202 5.72 -12.76 7.76
CA LEU A 202 5.74 -14.21 7.96
C LEU A 202 7.05 -14.71 8.58
N GLU A 203 8.18 -14.15 8.18
CA GLU A 203 9.50 -14.46 8.73
C GLU A 203 9.54 -14.12 10.23
N SER A 204 8.96 -12.99 10.64
CA SER A 204 8.86 -12.63 12.04
C SER A 204 8.05 -13.69 12.80
N LEU A 205 6.87 -14.08 12.31
CA LEU A 205 6.05 -15.13 12.94
C LEU A 205 6.79 -16.48 13.00
N ALA A 206 7.69 -16.76 12.06
CA ALA A 206 8.48 -17.99 12.06
C ALA A 206 9.69 -17.99 13.03
N TYR A 207 9.88 -16.95 13.87
CA TYR A 207 11.13 -16.76 14.62
C TYR A 207 11.52 -17.94 15.53
N LYS A 208 10.57 -18.64 16.15
CA LYS A 208 10.86 -19.80 17.01
C LYS A 208 11.28 -21.04 16.23
N ILE A 209 10.93 -21.10 14.94
CA ILE A 209 11.27 -22.20 14.04
C ILE A 209 12.64 -21.96 13.40
N LYS A 210 12.97 -20.69 13.14
CA LYS A 210 14.20 -20.27 12.46
C LYS A 210 15.45 -20.65 13.26
N SER A 211 16.42 -21.24 12.58
CA SER A 211 17.76 -21.55 13.10
C SER A 211 18.77 -21.50 11.95
N ASP A 212 20.06 -21.69 12.25
CA ASP A 212 21.11 -21.74 11.23
C ASP A 212 20.87 -22.89 10.23
N GLU A 213 20.36 -24.02 10.72
CA GLU A 213 20.00 -25.19 9.92
C GLU A 213 18.61 -25.06 9.25
N PHE A 214 17.77 -24.17 9.76
CA PHE A 214 16.41 -23.94 9.30
C PHE A 214 16.19 -22.46 8.93
N PRO A 215 16.75 -22.01 7.79
CA PRO A 215 16.76 -20.61 7.39
C PRO A 215 15.35 -20.09 7.06
N SER A 216 15.23 -18.77 6.96
CA SER A 216 13.96 -18.03 6.89
C SER A 216 12.91 -18.62 5.96
N ARG A 217 13.26 -18.97 4.71
CA ARG A 217 12.31 -19.53 3.74
C ARG A 217 11.78 -20.91 4.16
N LYS A 218 12.63 -21.76 4.74
CA LYS A 218 12.23 -23.05 5.29
C LYS A 218 11.36 -22.86 6.53
N ALA A 219 11.75 -21.96 7.42
CA ALA A 219 10.99 -21.59 8.62
C ALA A 219 9.57 -21.11 8.28
N VAL A 220 9.43 -20.24 7.27
CA VAL A 220 8.13 -19.75 6.81
C VAL A 220 7.29 -20.86 6.18
N LYS A 221 7.87 -21.77 5.38
CA LYS A 221 7.11 -22.92 4.85
C LYS A 221 6.60 -23.82 5.97
N ALA A 222 7.43 -24.12 6.97
CA ALA A 222 7.04 -24.93 8.11
C ALA A 222 5.96 -24.24 8.96
N LEU A 223 6.07 -22.92 9.17
CA LEU A 223 5.04 -22.09 9.81
C LEU A 223 3.69 -22.30 9.13
N LEU A 224 3.66 -22.16 7.79
CA LEU A 224 2.45 -22.28 6.98
C LEU A 224 1.96 -23.73 6.80
N GLY A 225 2.78 -24.73 7.16
CA GLY A 225 2.48 -26.15 6.94
C GLY A 225 2.63 -26.58 5.47
N LEU A 226 3.55 -25.94 4.73
CA LEU A 226 3.83 -26.24 3.34
C LEU A 226 5.00 -27.21 3.21
N ASP A 227 4.87 -28.20 2.33
CA ASP A 227 5.94 -29.15 2.02
C ASP A 227 7.13 -28.47 1.32
N GLU A 228 8.31 -29.09 1.41
CA GLU A 228 9.47 -28.68 0.61
C GLU A 228 9.16 -28.86 -0.89
N GLY A 229 8.92 -27.73 -1.57
CA GLY A 229 8.59 -27.70 -3.00
C GLY A 229 7.12 -27.41 -3.28
N ALA A 230 6.32 -27.03 -2.28
CA ALA A 230 4.95 -26.55 -2.50
C ALA A 230 4.91 -25.41 -3.53
N MET A 231 4.18 -25.63 -4.62
CA MET A 231 4.04 -24.68 -5.72
C MET A 231 2.63 -24.08 -5.73
N MET A 232 2.56 -22.78 -5.99
CA MET A 232 1.35 -22.10 -6.43
C MET A 232 1.20 -22.23 -7.95
N GLN A 233 -0.03 -22.26 -8.43
CA GLN A 233 -0.36 -22.28 -9.85
C GLN A 233 -1.34 -21.14 -10.14
N LEU A 234 -1.03 -20.32 -11.14
CA LEU A 234 -1.88 -19.23 -11.62
C LEU A 234 -2.07 -19.36 -13.13
N ASN A 235 -3.25 -18.97 -13.63
CA ASN A 235 -3.51 -18.86 -15.06
C ASN A 235 -3.92 -17.42 -15.39
N ILE A 236 -3.14 -16.75 -16.23
CA ILE A 236 -3.34 -15.35 -16.61
C ILE A 236 -3.30 -15.27 -18.12
N GLY A 237 -4.42 -14.86 -18.73
CA GLY A 237 -4.51 -14.75 -20.19
C GLY A 237 -4.20 -16.06 -20.94
N GLY A 238 -4.47 -17.22 -20.33
CA GLY A 238 -4.17 -18.53 -20.91
C GLY A 238 -2.75 -19.04 -20.67
N LYS A 239 -1.88 -18.25 -20.04
CA LYS A 239 -0.53 -18.66 -19.65
C LYS A 239 -0.51 -19.17 -18.22
N GLU A 240 0.04 -20.36 -18.03
CA GLU A 240 0.17 -20.99 -16.73
C GLU A 240 1.51 -20.64 -16.06
N TYR A 241 1.44 -20.17 -14.82
CA TYR A 241 2.58 -19.91 -13.95
C TYR A 241 2.57 -20.87 -12.77
N LYS A 242 3.58 -21.74 -12.69
CA LYS A 242 3.82 -22.60 -11.52
C LYS A 242 5.08 -22.17 -10.80
N PHE A 243 4.98 -21.84 -9.50
CA PHE A 243 6.09 -21.27 -8.75
C PHE A 243 5.94 -21.38 -7.23
N ASP A 244 7.06 -21.33 -6.52
CA ASP A 244 7.10 -21.33 -5.06
C ASP A 244 7.07 -19.90 -4.53
N ARG A 245 5.89 -19.46 -4.06
CA ARG A 245 5.70 -18.07 -3.63
C ARG A 245 6.59 -17.66 -2.46
N ILE A 246 6.95 -18.59 -1.56
CA ILE A 246 7.81 -18.30 -0.41
C ILE A 246 9.27 -18.16 -0.86
N GLU A 247 9.71 -18.99 -1.81
CA GLU A 247 11.03 -18.87 -2.41
C GLU A 247 11.20 -17.54 -3.16
N ILE A 248 10.22 -17.17 -3.98
CA ILE A 248 10.23 -15.89 -4.72
C ILE A 248 10.25 -14.70 -3.76
N ALA A 249 9.35 -14.69 -2.78
CA ALA A 249 9.23 -13.56 -1.86
C ALA A 249 10.47 -13.38 -0.98
N GLY A 250 11.06 -14.49 -0.50
CA GLY A 250 12.31 -14.43 0.26
C GLY A 250 13.48 -13.90 -0.56
N ARG A 251 13.60 -14.28 -1.84
CA ARG A 251 14.65 -13.75 -2.74
C ARG A 251 14.46 -12.26 -3.03
N LEU A 252 13.21 -11.83 -3.24
CA LEU A 252 12.88 -10.42 -3.41
C LEU A 252 13.29 -9.62 -2.17
N ARG A 253 12.92 -10.09 -0.98
CA ARG A 253 13.32 -9.47 0.29
C ARG A 253 14.82 -9.38 0.43
N ASP A 254 15.55 -10.48 0.18
CA ASP A 254 17.02 -10.52 0.31
C ASP A 254 17.71 -9.53 -0.63
N LYS A 255 17.17 -9.25 -1.81
CA LYS A 255 17.76 -8.27 -2.73
C LYS A 255 17.35 -6.84 -2.39
N LEU A 256 16.04 -6.61 -2.30
CA LEU A 256 15.50 -5.26 -2.21
C LEU A 256 15.84 -4.59 -0.88
N PHE A 257 15.85 -5.33 0.24
CA PHE A 257 16.18 -4.75 1.55
C PHE A 257 17.69 -4.52 1.73
N HIS A 258 18.52 -5.02 0.81
CA HIS A 258 19.93 -4.69 0.71
C HIS A 258 20.23 -3.68 -0.40
N GLY A 259 19.18 -3.04 -0.96
CA GLY A 259 19.32 -2.02 -2.01
C GLY A 259 19.76 -2.58 -3.37
N VAL A 260 19.67 -3.90 -3.57
CA VAL A 260 20.10 -4.56 -4.81
C VAL A 260 18.88 -4.72 -5.74
N PRO A 261 18.96 -4.22 -6.99
CA PRO A 261 17.90 -4.44 -7.97
C PRO A 261 17.68 -5.93 -8.24
N PHE A 262 16.42 -6.36 -8.24
CA PHE A 262 16.04 -7.74 -8.53
C PHE A 262 16.10 -8.01 -10.04
N LYS A 263 16.83 -9.05 -10.43
CA LYS A 263 17.03 -9.47 -11.83
C LYS A 263 16.55 -10.89 -12.03
N GLU A 264 16.26 -11.25 -13.28
CA GLU A 264 15.87 -12.62 -13.64
C GLU A 264 16.91 -13.66 -13.21
N SER A 265 18.20 -13.30 -13.24
CA SER A 265 19.30 -14.15 -12.78
C SER A 265 19.27 -14.44 -11.27
N ASP A 266 18.50 -13.68 -10.48
CA ASP A 266 18.34 -13.95 -9.04
C ASP A 266 17.35 -15.09 -8.77
N LEU A 267 16.59 -15.51 -9.79
CA LEU A 267 15.70 -16.66 -9.75
C LEU A 267 16.45 -17.95 -10.06
N ASN A 268 15.99 -19.06 -9.47
CA ASN A 268 16.46 -20.38 -9.88
C ASN A 268 15.99 -20.68 -11.32
N SER A 269 16.67 -21.62 -11.99
CA SER A 269 16.38 -21.98 -13.39
C SER A 269 14.91 -22.35 -13.63
N GLN A 270 14.28 -23.00 -12.65
CA GLN A 270 12.89 -23.44 -12.71
C GLN A 270 11.87 -22.32 -12.54
N SER A 271 12.27 -21.13 -12.07
CA SER A 271 11.35 -20.02 -11.78
C SER A 271 11.59 -18.80 -12.66
N LYS A 272 12.49 -18.86 -13.66
CA LYS A 272 12.78 -17.72 -14.53
C LYS A 272 11.56 -17.18 -15.26
N HIS A 273 10.64 -18.06 -15.68
CA HIS A 273 9.37 -17.68 -16.31
C HIS A 273 8.47 -16.83 -15.41
N VAL A 274 8.70 -16.88 -14.09
CA VAL A 274 7.97 -16.09 -13.07
C VAL A 274 8.46 -14.65 -13.03
N PHE A 275 9.62 -14.33 -13.59
CA PHE A 275 10.14 -12.96 -13.60
C PHE A 275 9.19 -11.98 -14.29
N GLU A 276 8.53 -12.43 -15.36
CA GLU A 276 7.49 -11.67 -16.05
C GLU A 276 6.29 -11.42 -15.13
N LEU A 277 5.84 -12.44 -14.39
CA LEU A 277 4.76 -12.30 -13.40
C LEU A 277 5.11 -11.27 -12.33
N ILE A 278 6.34 -11.29 -11.81
CA ILE A 278 6.83 -10.31 -10.80
C ILE A 278 6.82 -8.88 -11.35
N LYS A 279 7.08 -8.71 -12.65
CA LYS A 279 7.13 -7.38 -13.29
C LYS A 279 5.75 -6.85 -13.68
N CYS A 280 4.89 -7.72 -14.17
CA CYS A 280 3.62 -7.33 -14.79
C CYS A 280 2.44 -7.40 -13.82
N GLU A 281 2.41 -8.40 -12.93
CA GLU A 281 1.27 -8.68 -12.04
C GLU A 281 1.71 -9.01 -10.59
N PRO A 282 2.62 -8.23 -9.98
CA PRO A 282 3.15 -8.50 -8.63
C PRO A 282 2.08 -8.57 -7.53
N GLU A 283 0.95 -7.89 -7.71
CA GLU A 283 -0.20 -7.87 -6.81
C GLU A 283 -0.80 -9.26 -6.54
N LEU A 284 -0.70 -10.19 -7.49
CA LEU A 284 -1.21 -11.55 -7.32
C LEU A 284 -0.38 -12.34 -6.30
N ILE A 285 0.95 -12.18 -6.36
CA ILE A 285 1.87 -12.76 -5.37
C ILE A 285 1.67 -12.06 -4.02
N ALA A 286 1.57 -10.74 -4.00
CA ALA A 286 1.34 -9.96 -2.79
C ALA A 286 0.03 -10.36 -2.09
N SER A 287 -1.06 -10.55 -2.86
CA SER A 287 -2.36 -10.99 -2.32
C SER A 287 -2.26 -12.35 -1.67
N SER A 288 -1.57 -13.32 -2.30
CA SER A 288 -1.39 -14.65 -1.71
C SER A 288 -0.63 -14.59 -0.38
N LEU A 289 0.43 -13.78 -0.28
CA LEU A 289 1.22 -13.65 0.95
C LEU A 289 0.46 -12.89 2.04
N ARG A 290 -0.35 -11.90 1.66
CA ARG A 290 -1.26 -11.23 2.58
C ARG A 290 -2.24 -12.23 3.21
N ASP A 291 -2.81 -13.10 2.38
CA ASP A 291 -3.75 -14.13 2.83
C ASP A 291 -3.06 -15.14 3.77
N ASP A 292 -1.81 -15.52 3.46
CA ASP A 292 -0.98 -16.34 4.36
C ASP A 292 -0.76 -15.67 5.73
N CYS A 293 -0.46 -14.36 5.75
CA CYS A 293 -0.31 -13.61 6.99
C CYS A 293 -1.61 -13.60 7.81
N GLU A 294 -2.75 -13.33 7.18
CA GLU A 294 -4.06 -13.28 7.85
C GLU A 294 -4.44 -14.61 8.49
N LEU A 295 -4.24 -15.71 7.75
CA LEU A 295 -4.47 -17.05 8.26
C LEU A 295 -3.55 -17.36 9.44
N GLU A 296 -2.29 -16.93 9.37
CA GLU A 296 -1.33 -17.19 10.43
C GLU A 296 -1.61 -16.36 11.69
N PHE A 297 -2.03 -15.10 11.56
CA PHE A 297 -2.51 -14.33 12.70
C PHE A 297 -3.71 -14.99 13.38
N ALA A 298 -4.63 -15.52 12.58
CA ALA A 298 -5.78 -16.23 13.11
C ALA A 298 -5.36 -17.51 13.86
N ARG A 299 -4.44 -18.31 13.29
CA ARG A 299 -3.91 -19.51 13.94
C ARG A 299 -3.15 -19.19 15.22
N TRP A 300 -2.31 -18.16 15.21
CA TRP A 300 -1.52 -17.75 16.37
C TRP A 300 -2.40 -17.33 17.54
N ALA A 301 -3.36 -16.44 17.30
CA ALA A 301 -4.28 -15.98 18.33
C ALA A 301 -5.16 -17.10 18.91
N ASN A 302 -5.35 -18.21 18.17
CA ASN A 302 -6.05 -19.40 18.64
C ASN A 302 -5.13 -20.49 19.23
N GLY A 303 -3.83 -20.25 19.35
CA GLY A 303 -2.87 -21.25 19.83
C GLY A 303 -2.60 -22.41 18.86
N ALA A 304 -3.09 -22.32 17.62
CA ALA A 304 -2.98 -23.36 16.59
C ALA A 304 -1.79 -23.15 15.63
N SER A 305 -1.07 -22.04 15.76
CA SER A 305 0.11 -21.72 14.93
C SER A 305 1.24 -22.74 15.12
N ASN A 306 1.87 -23.14 14.02
CA ASN A 306 3.11 -23.92 14.09
C ASN A 306 4.28 -23.08 14.66
N GLY A 307 4.23 -21.76 14.54
CA GLY A 307 5.23 -20.84 15.10
C GLY A 307 5.22 -20.77 16.62
N LEU A 308 4.17 -21.28 17.28
CA LEU A 308 4.10 -21.42 18.73
C LEU A 308 4.73 -22.72 19.25
N LYS A 309 4.91 -23.73 18.39
CA LYS A 309 5.50 -25.02 18.77
C LYS A 309 6.99 -24.84 18.98
N GLN A 310 7.49 -25.15 20.17
CA GLN A 310 8.94 -25.28 20.37
C GLN A 310 9.44 -26.43 19.52
N THR A 311 10.38 -26.16 18.60
CA THR A 311 11.20 -27.21 18.01
C THR A 311 11.97 -27.86 19.16
N LYS A 312 11.55 -29.08 19.54
CA LYS A 312 12.35 -29.92 20.44
C LYS A 312 13.72 -30.08 19.79
N ARG A 313 14.73 -29.37 20.31
CA ARG A 313 16.13 -29.62 19.96
C ARG A 313 16.41 -31.06 20.36
N GLY A 314 16.56 -31.94 19.38
CA GLY A 314 17.10 -33.26 19.62
C GLY A 314 18.52 -33.08 20.12
N ASN A 315 18.77 -33.40 21.39
CA ASN A 315 20.13 -33.64 21.84
C ASN A 315 20.62 -34.90 21.12
N SER A 316 21.52 -34.72 20.16
CA SER A 316 22.45 -35.75 19.70
C SER A 316 23.83 -35.40 20.21
#